data_AF-A0A7C2NMD2-F1
#
_entry.id   AF-A0A7C2NMD2-F1
#
_cell.length_a   1.000
_cell.length_b   1.000
_cell.length_c   1.000
_cell.angle_alpha   90.00
_cell.angle_beta   90.00
_cell.angle_gamma   90.00
#
_symmetry.space_group_name_H-M   'P 1'
#
loop_
_entity.id
_entity.type
_entity.pdbx_description
1 polymer ?
#
loop_
_entity_poly.entity_id
_entity_poly.type
_entity_poly.pdbx_seq_one_letter_code
_entity_poly.pdbx_strand_id
1 'polypeptide(L)' 'MDKEKTVTEEHKSIKVGKGPDALFLHPNEKTLYVANVEYNFISIINTESEEVTGKIEGIKYPWGFTRLGNSNFVAV' A
#
# COMPACT_ATOMS: atom_id res chain seq x y z
N MET A 1 15.82 7.51 -39.64
CA MET A 1 16.03 6.36 -38.72
C MET A 1 16.09 6.97 -37.33
N ASP A 2 14.90 7.19 -36.76
CA ASP A 2 14.75 7.89 -35.49
C ASP A 2 15.24 6.99 -34.37
N LYS A 3 16.30 7.44 -33.69
CA LYS A 3 16.83 6.74 -32.53
C LYS A 3 15.77 6.81 -31.43
N GLU A 4 15.18 5.68 -31.13
CA GLU A 4 14.33 5.42 -29.97
C GLU A 4 14.98 6.06 -28.73
N LYS A 5 14.38 7.14 -28.23
CA LYS A 5 14.75 7.70 -26.94
C LYS A 5 14.27 6.72 -25.89
N THR A 6 15.19 6.00 -25.28
CA THR A 6 14.93 5.25 -24.05
C THR A 6 14.56 6.26 -22.97
N VAL A 7 13.26 6.38 -22.67
CA VAL A 7 12.79 7.15 -21.52
C VAL A 7 13.02 6.28 -20.29
N THR A 8 14.02 6.61 -19.50
CA THR A 8 14.16 6.07 -18.15
C THR A 8 13.18 6.82 -17.26
N GLU A 9 11.99 6.25 -17.05
CA GLU A 9 11.05 6.72 -16.03
C GLU A 9 11.69 6.54 -14.65
N GLU A 10 11.95 7.62 -13.92
CA GLU A 10 12.31 7.52 -12.50
C GLU A 10 11.07 7.08 -11.70
N HIS A 11 11.07 5.82 -11.26
CA HIS A 11 10.02 5.33 -10.38
C HIS A 11 10.17 5.96 -8.99
N LYS A 12 9.21 6.80 -8.62
CA LYS A 12 9.08 7.31 -7.24
C LYS A 12 8.57 6.20 -6.32
N SER A 13 9.07 6.18 -5.08
CA SER A 13 8.65 5.22 -4.04
C SER A 13 7.95 5.95 -2.90
N ILE A 14 6.81 5.44 -2.45
CA ILE A 14 6.15 5.87 -1.21
C ILE A 14 6.80 5.14 -0.03
N LYS A 15 7.25 5.87 0.99
CA LYS A 15 7.85 5.28 2.19
C LYS A 15 6.75 4.77 3.13
N VAL A 16 6.80 3.49 3.45
CA VAL A 16 5.90 2.80 4.41
C VAL A 16 6.67 2.33 5.64
N GLY A 17 6.11 1.41 6.41
CA GLY A 17 6.80 0.73 7.51
C GLY A 17 7.82 -0.31 7.03
N LYS A 18 8.35 -1.09 7.98
CA LYS A 18 9.38 -2.11 7.72
C LYS A 18 8.75 -3.47 7.41
N GLY A 19 9.36 -4.19 6.48
CA GLY A 19 8.89 -5.48 5.99
C GLY A 19 7.51 -5.40 5.32
N PRO A 20 7.33 -4.55 4.28
CA PRO A 20 6.10 -4.57 3.50
C PRO A 20 5.96 -5.94 2.80
N ASP A 21 4.81 -6.60 2.99
CA ASP A 21 4.60 -7.97 2.51
C ASP A 21 3.30 -8.10 1.71
N ALA A 22 2.14 -7.96 2.36
CA ALA A 22 0.84 -7.94 1.69
C ALA A 22 0.40 -6.52 1.31
N LEU A 23 -0.27 -6.41 0.16
CA LEU A 23 -0.84 -5.16 -0.35
C LEU A 23 -2.30 -5.40 -0.76
N PHE A 24 -3.15 -4.40 -0.50
CA PHE A 24 -4.54 -4.39 -0.97
C PHE A 24 -4.92 -3.01 -1.49
N LEU A 25 -5.12 -2.91 -2.80
CA LEU A 25 -5.72 -1.74 -3.42
C LEU A 25 -7.24 -1.85 -3.29
N HIS A 26 -7.84 -0.88 -2.61
CA HIS A 26 -9.29 -0.83 -2.47
C HIS A 26 -9.96 -0.67 -3.86
N PRO A 27 -11.13 -1.29 -4.13
CA PRO A 27 -11.76 -1.24 -5.46
C PRO A 27 -12.13 0.16 -5.98
N ASN A 28 -12.16 1.18 -5.12
CA ASN A 28 -12.35 2.58 -5.55
C ASN A 28 -11.05 3.22 -6.04
N GLU A 29 -9.93 2.49 -5.99
CA GLU A 29 -8.57 2.89 -6.37
C GLU A 29 -7.99 4.10 -5.60
N LYS A 30 -8.70 4.62 -4.59
CA LYS A 30 -8.30 5.80 -3.79
C LYS A 30 -7.48 5.46 -2.55
N THR A 31 -7.42 4.19 -2.17
CA THR A 31 -6.75 3.76 -0.94
C THR A 31 -5.99 2.47 -1.16
N LEU A 32 -4.70 2.50 -0.88
CA LEU A 32 -3.82 1.32 -0.83
C LEU A 32 -3.46 1.04 0.62
N TYR A 33 -3.66 -0.19 1.04
CA TYR A 33 -3.21 -0.69 2.32
C TYR A 33 -1.94 -1.51 2.13
N VAL A 34 -0.96 -1.33 3.00
CA VAL A 34 0.31 -2.09 2.97
C VAL A 34 0.61 -2.65 4.34
N ALA A 35 0.69 -3.97 4.45
CA ALA A 35 1.05 -4.62 5.69
C ALA A 35 2.55 -4.56 5.95
N ASN A 36 2.94 -3.98 7.09
CA ASN A 36 4.33 -3.86 7.51
C ASN A 36 4.60 -4.89 8.61
N VAL A 37 5.04 -6.09 8.20
CA VAL A 37 5.13 -7.27 9.05
C VAL A 37 6.09 -7.06 10.22
N GLU A 38 7.25 -6.45 9.99
CA GLU A 38 8.24 -6.24 11.04
C GLU A 38 7.83 -5.15 12.03
N TYR A 39 6.95 -4.22 11.62
CA TYR A 39 6.48 -3.12 12.46
C TYR A 39 5.09 -3.35 13.06
N ASN A 40 4.42 -4.46 12.76
CA ASN A 40 3.12 -4.83 13.33
C ASN A 40 2.03 -3.76 13.14
N PHE A 41 1.98 -3.15 11.95
CA PHE A 41 0.89 -2.25 11.54
C PHE A 41 0.66 -2.28 10.03
N ILE A 42 -0.53 -1.86 9.59
CA ILE A 42 -0.84 -1.63 8.17
C ILE A 42 -0.77 -0.14 7.87
N SER A 43 0.01 0.28 6.88
CA SER A 43 0.00 1.65 6.34
C SER A 43 -1.25 1.87 5.48
N ILE A 44 -1.85 3.06 5.57
CA ILE A 44 -2.94 3.51 4.71
C ILE A 44 -2.37 4.61 3.80
N ILE A 45 -2.44 4.40 2.49
CA ILE A 45 -1.92 5.31 1.47
C ILE A 45 -3.10 5.88 0.68
N ASN A 46 -3.13 7.20 0.51
CA ASN A 46 -3.97 7.85 -0.48
C ASN A 46 -3.21 7.83 -1.82
N THR A 47 -3.83 7.24 -2.84
CA THR A 47 -3.22 7.03 -4.16
C THR A 47 -3.28 8.28 -5.05
N GLU A 48 -4.21 9.21 -4.79
CA GLU A 48 -4.31 10.47 -5.53
C GLU A 48 -3.25 11.46 -5.06
N SER A 49 -2.97 11.52 -3.75
CA SER A 49 -1.93 12.38 -3.19
C SER A 49 -0.56 11.71 -3.08
N GLU A 50 -0.47 10.39 -3.30
CA GLU A 50 0.74 9.58 -3.13
C GLU A 50 1.33 9.63 -1.69
N GLU A 51 0.47 9.80 -0.68
CA GLU A 51 0.88 9.99 0.72
C GLU A 51 0.35 8.91 1.66
N VAL A 52 1.14 8.57 2.67
CA VAL A 52 0.66 7.77 3.81
C VAL A 52 -0.23 8.67 4.68
N THR A 53 -1.51 8.36 4.74
CA THR A 53 -2.53 9.14 5.46
C THR A 53 -2.88 8.56 6.82
N GLY A 54 -2.43 7.33 7.12
CA GLY A 54 -2.67 6.72 8.42
C GLY A 54 -2.04 5.34 8.59
N LYS A 55 -2.32 4.74 9.74
CA LYS A 55 -1.91 3.36 10.06
C LYS A 55 -2.99 2.65 10.89
N ILE A 56 -3.12 1.35 10.71
CA ILE A 56 -3.92 0.45 11.55
C ILE A 56 -2.95 -0.28 12.48
N GLU A 57 -3.00 0.03 13.76
CA GLU A 57 -2.14 -0.56 14.79
C GLU A 57 -2.77 -1.80 15.43
N GLY A 58 -1.99 -2.52 16.25
CA GLY A 58 -2.48 -3.66 17.04
C GLY A 58 -2.54 -4.99 16.28
N ILE A 59 -2.05 -5.03 15.04
CA ILE A 59 -2.03 -6.23 14.20
C ILE A 59 -0.64 -6.85 14.24
N LYS A 60 -0.50 -8.00 14.88
CA LYS A 60 0.78 -8.73 14.94
C LYS A 60 0.98 -9.53 13.66
N TYR A 61 2.15 -9.36 13.03
CA TYR A 61 2.57 -10.12 11.83
C TYR A 61 1.51 -10.17 10.71
N PRO A 62 1.09 -9.02 10.14
CA PRO A 62 0.09 -8.99 9.07
C PRO A 62 0.60 -9.59 7.73
N TRP A 63 0.73 -10.91 7.62
CA TRP A 63 1.17 -11.56 6.37
C TRP A 63 0.10 -11.55 5.26
N GLY A 64 -1.16 -11.35 5.61
CA GLY A 64 -2.26 -11.31 4.65
C GLY A 64 -3.45 -10.57 5.25
N PHE A 65 -4.22 -9.92 4.39
CA PHE A 65 -5.44 -9.23 4.81
C PHE A 65 -6.32 -8.93 3.60
N THR A 66 -7.59 -8.60 3.84
CA THR A 66 -8.53 -8.18 2.79
C THR A 66 -9.62 -7.28 3.35
N ARG A 67 -10.39 -6.61 2.47
CA ARG A 67 -11.60 -5.90 2.89
C ARG A 67 -12.74 -6.89 3.11
N LEU A 68 -13.49 -6.74 4.20
CA LEU A 68 -14.68 -7.55 4.45
C LEU A 68 -15.87 -7.04 3.61
N GLY A 69 -16.11 -7.64 2.45
CA GLY A 69 -17.27 -7.34 1.61
C GLY A 69 -17.39 -5.87 1.24
N ASN A 70 -18.56 -5.25 1.42
CA ASN A 70 -18.80 -3.81 1.21
C ASN A 70 -18.65 -2.95 2.48
N SER A 71 -17.90 -3.44 3.47
CA SER A 71 -17.66 -2.70 4.71
C SER A 71 -16.33 -1.92 4.69
N ASN A 72 -16.15 -1.05 5.68
CA ASN A 72 -14.89 -0.37 5.95
C ASN A 72 -13.95 -1.21 6.84
N PHE A 73 -14.26 -2.49 7.08
CA PHE A 73 -13.42 -3.36 7.87
C PHE A 73 -12.35 -4.04 7.03
N VAL A 74 -11.16 -4.12 7.61
CA VAL A 74 -10.05 -4.95 7.13
C VAL A 74 -10.03 -6.23 7.98
N ALA A 75 -10.07 -7.39 7.33
CA ALA A 75 -9.83 -8.69 7.94
C ALA A 75 -8.35 -9.04 7.78
N VAL A 76 -7.69 -9.35 8.89
CA VAL A 76 -6.25 -9.65 9.04
C VAL A 76 -6.06 -11.06 9.58
#